data_AF-A0A7S3C766-F1
#
_entry.id   AF-A0A7S3C766-F1
#
_cell.length_a   1.000
_cell.length_b   1.000
_cell.length_c   1.000
_cell.angle_alpha   90.00
_cell.angle_beta   90.00
_cell.angle_gamma   90.00
#
_symmetry.space_group_name_H-M   'P 1'
#
loop_
_entity.id
_entity.type
_entity.pdbx_description
1 polymer ?
#
loop_
_entity_poly.entity_id
_entity_poly.type
_entity_poly.pdbx_seq_one_letter_code
_entity_poly.pdbx_strand_id
1 'polypeptide(L)'
;MAGTVHATRRPLGRVVRLPVTRTVSRTAAVSASRAKMTNLAATKQNQCHRSLAIRLRASVARNQQVASDLGGEVEDGGAEGGWRNKGKQWLVWKFGGTCVAGPDRLVKVAELLRTEIDKGRRLAVVLSAMGSTAEEPVKVTDQLLRAVRNATERSDAYKEDLEKLQDLHIKAAMQLLGDDTSGLYEEYEEMLREDVKNLKSMLKAITIVGVTSNSFSDFVVGHGELWNARLFTSYLRAKGLSSAKMVDARDVLVVEPSEQDTVEVDYPDSKANLDIWHAENVSKEEDGNFPLVVTGFIAKRRDGRATTL
;
A
#
# COMPACT_ATOMS: atom_id res chain seq x y z
N MET A 1 27.63 69.07 48.74
CA MET A 1 27.14 69.40 50.09
C MET A 1 25.98 68.48 50.43
N ALA A 2 25.96 68.00 51.68
CA ALA A 2 25.03 67.03 52.24
C ALA A 2 23.58 67.53 52.32
N GLY A 3 22.62 66.59 52.46
CA GLY A 3 21.25 66.95 52.85
C GLY A 3 20.22 65.83 52.71
N THR A 4 20.22 64.89 53.65
CA THR A 4 19.16 63.91 53.92
C THR A 4 18.01 64.57 54.68
N VAL A 5 16.71 64.40 54.33
CA VAL A 5 15.60 64.37 55.34
C VAL A 5 14.30 63.70 54.85
N HIS A 6 13.89 62.66 55.60
CA HIS A 6 12.56 62.20 56.05
C HIS A 6 11.52 61.49 55.16
N ALA A 7 11.16 60.32 55.69
CA ALA A 7 9.97 59.52 55.45
C ALA A 7 8.74 60.06 56.22
N THR A 8 7.55 59.82 55.65
CA THR A 8 6.26 59.85 56.35
C THR A 8 5.55 58.50 56.16
N ARG A 9 4.92 58.00 57.24
CA ARG A 9 4.22 56.70 57.33
C ARG A 9 2.70 56.86 57.19
N ARG A 10 2.07 55.82 56.62
CA ARG A 10 0.79 55.11 56.95
C ARG A 10 -0.18 54.97 55.75
N PRO A 11 -1.12 53.98 55.72
CA PRO A 11 -1.34 52.83 56.59
C PRO A 11 -1.52 51.45 55.89
N LEU A 12 -1.35 50.42 56.74
CA LEU A 12 -1.86 49.03 56.76
C LEU A 12 -2.85 48.57 55.67
N GLY A 13 -2.40 47.61 54.85
CA GLY A 13 -3.23 46.72 54.04
C GLY A 13 -3.32 45.31 54.65
N ARG A 14 -4.56 44.85 54.82
CA ARG A 14 -5.09 43.56 55.28
C ARG A 14 -4.26 42.32 54.89
N VAL A 15 -3.87 41.49 55.87
CA VAL A 15 -3.42 40.10 55.64
C VAL A 15 -4.65 39.20 55.55
N VAL A 16 -4.88 38.61 54.38
CA VAL A 16 -5.87 37.53 54.19
C VAL A 16 -5.13 36.19 54.23
N ARG A 17 -5.43 35.37 55.24
CA ARG A 17 -5.03 33.95 55.28
C ARG A 17 -5.86 33.17 54.27
N LEU A 18 -5.21 32.50 53.31
CA LEU A 18 -5.83 31.50 52.46
C LEU A 18 -5.66 30.10 53.08
N PRO A 19 -6.65 29.20 52.96
CA PRO A 19 -6.62 27.87 53.55
C PRO A 19 -5.70 26.92 52.77
N VAL A 20 -5.00 26.06 53.50
CA VAL A 20 -4.22 24.93 52.97
C VAL A 20 -5.17 23.92 52.33
N THR A 21 -5.19 23.85 51.00
CA THR A 21 -5.89 22.78 50.28
C THR A 21 -4.98 21.58 50.09
N ARG A 22 -5.43 20.48 50.71
CA ARG A 22 -4.97 19.09 50.58
C ARG A 22 -4.59 18.73 49.13
N THR A 23 -3.35 18.29 48.93
CA THR A 23 -2.87 17.74 47.66
C THR A 23 -3.61 16.44 47.36
N VAL A 24 -4.54 16.46 46.39
CA VAL A 24 -5.09 15.23 45.81
C VAL A 24 -4.15 14.79 44.69
N SER A 25 -3.68 13.56 44.84
CA SER A 25 -2.70 12.89 43.99
C SER A 25 -3.05 12.95 42.49
N ARG A 26 -2.09 13.45 41.70
CA ARG A 26 -2.19 13.64 40.24
C ARG A 26 -2.08 12.34 39.44
N THR A 27 -1.98 11.17 40.09
CA THR A 27 -1.84 9.85 39.45
C THR A 27 -3.17 9.21 39.05
N ALA A 28 -4.32 9.63 39.58
CA ALA A 28 -5.61 9.01 39.26
C ALA A 28 -6.23 9.50 37.93
N ALA A 29 -6.01 10.77 37.56
CA ALA A 29 -6.62 11.36 36.35
C ALA A 29 -5.94 10.91 35.04
N VAL A 30 -4.65 10.57 35.07
CA VAL A 30 -3.90 10.09 33.90
C VAL A 30 -4.25 8.62 33.59
N SER A 31 -4.57 7.81 34.62
CA SER A 31 -4.98 6.41 34.47
C SER A 31 -6.35 6.28 33.80
N ALA A 32 -7.34 7.10 34.19
CA ALA A 32 -8.69 7.05 33.64
C ALA A 32 -8.77 7.54 32.17
N SER A 33 -7.92 8.50 31.77
CA SER A 33 -7.85 8.99 30.38
C SER A 33 -7.17 7.97 29.45
N ARG A 34 -6.14 7.28 29.94
CA ARG A 34 -5.46 6.20 29.20
C ARG A 34 -6.36 4.97 29.01
N ALA A 35 -7.14 4.61 30.02
CA ALA A 35 -8.12 3.50 29.95
C ALA A 35 -9.30 3.79 28.99
N LYS A 36 -9.73 5.06 28.85
CA LYS A 36 -10.77 5.45 27.87
C LYS A 36 -10.24 5.44 26.43
N MET A 37 -8.98 5.84 26.21
CA MET A 37 -8.35 5.78 24.87
C MET A 37 -8.04 4.34 24.43
N THR A 38 -7.59 3.46 25.33
CA THR A 38 -7.37 2.04 25.00
C THR A 38 -8.68 1.31 24.68
N ASN A 39 -9.78 1.62 25.37
CA ASN A 39 -11.10 1.05 25.06
C ASN A 39 -11.65 1.57 23.71
N LEU A 40 -11.43 2.84 23.36
CA LEU A 40 -11.87 3.39 22.07
C LEU A 40 -11.07 2.82 20.88
N ALA A 41 -9.77 2.58 21.08
CA ALA A 41 -8.90 1.91 20.09
C ALA A 41 -9.27 0.44 19.90
N ALA A 42 -9.51 -0.31 20.99
CA ALA A 42 -9.95 -1.71 20.93
C ALA A 42 -11.35 -1.85 20.28
N THR A 43 -12.24 -0.88 20.51
CA THR A 43 -13.59 -0.86 19.91
C THR A 43 -13.51 -0.58 18.40
N LYS A 44 -12.66 0.36 17.95
CA LYS A 44 -12.44 0.64 16.51
C LYS A 44 -11.68 -0.48 15.78
N GLN A 45 -10.75 -1.15 16.47
CA GLN A 45 -10.02 -2.30 15.94
C GLN A 45 -10.95 -3.52 15.76
N ASN A 46 -11.83 -3.79 16.72
CA ASN A 46 -12.86 -4.82 16.58
C ASN A 46 -13.92 -4.48 15.51
N GLN A 47 -14.22 -3.20 15.30
CA GLN A 47 -15.11 -2.75 14.24
C GLN A 47 -14.50 -2.94 12.84
N CYS A 48 -13.16 -2.81 12.70
CA CYS A 48 -12.41 -3.12 11.49
C CYS A 48 -12.30 -4.63 11.23
N HIS A 49 -12.07 -5.45 12.25
CA HIS A 49 -12.09 -6.92 12.12
C HIS A 49 -13.48 -7.44 11.71
N ARG A 50 -14.55 -6.89 12.28
CA ARG A 50 -15.93 -7.23 11.90
C ARG A 50 -16.26 -6.76 10.49
N SER A 51 -15.88 -5.55 10.09
CA SER A 51 -16.16 -5.06 8.73
C SER A 51 -15.33 -5.78 7.66
N LEU A 52 -14.08 -6.16 7.95
CA LEU A 52 -13.23 -6.97 7.07
C LEU A 52 -13.79 -8.40 6.93
N ALA A 53 -14.15 -9.05 8.04
CA ALA A 53 -14.76 -10.39 8.02
C ALA A 53 -16.14 -10.41 7.31
N ILE A 54 -16.98 -9.38 7.52
CA ILE A 54 -18.28 -9.26 6.85
C ILE A 54 -18.09 -8.98 5.34
N ARG A 55 -17.15 -8.12 4.95
CA ARG A 55 -16.87 -7.83 3.52
C ARG A 55 -16.24 -9.02 2.79
N LEU A 56 -15.33 -9.76 3.44
CA LEU A 56 -14.78 -11.00 2.88
C LEU A 56 -15.87 -12.09 2.74
N ARG A 57 -16.71 -12.30 3.76
CA ARG A 57 -17.81 -13.26 3.67
C ARG A 57 -18.85 -12.88 2.61
N ALA A 58 -19.18 -11.59 2.49
CA ALA A 58 -20.13 -11.12 1.47
C ALA A 58 -19.55 -11.17 0.04
N SER A 59 -18.23 -11.06 -0.13
CA SER A 59 -17.56 -11.25 -1.43
C SER A 59 -17.53 -12.72 -1.84
N VAL A 60 -17.17 -13.61 -0.91
CA VAL A 60 -17.17 -15.07 -1.13
C VAL A 60 -18.58 -15.59 -1.39
N ALA A 61 -19.57 -15.14 -0.63
CA ALA A 61 -20.97 -15.52 -0.82
C ALA A 61 -21.51 -15.02 -2.18
N ARG A 62 -21.19 -13.77 -2.59
CA ARG A 62 -21.57 -13.28 -3.92
C ARG A 62 -20.91 -14.07 -5.05
N ASN A 63 -19.64 -14.44 -4.94
CA ASN A 63 -18.99 -15.30 -5.94
C ASN A 63 -19.56 -16.73 -5.97
N GLN A 64 -20.08 -17.25 -4.85
CA GLN A 64 -20.79 -18.53 -4.82
C GLN A 64 -22.21 -18.45 -5.39
N GLN A 65 -22.88 -17.30 -5.23
CA GLN A 65 -24.28 -17.12 -5.65
C GLN A 65 -24.41 -16.73 -7.13
N VAL A 66 -23.45 -15.97 -7.67
CA VAL A 66 -23.31 -15.78 -9.13
C VAL A 66 -23.04 -17.11 -9.85
N ALA A 67 -22.44 -18.09 -9.15
CA ALA A 67 -22.23 -19.43 -9.69
C ALA A 67 -23.48 -20.34 -9.63
N SER A 68 -24.50 -20.01 -8.82
CA SER A 68 -25.75 -20.79 -8.72
C SER A 68 -26.88 -20.26 -9.63
N ASP A 69 -26.88 -18.98 -9.98
CA ASP A 69 -27.99 -18.33 -10.70
C ASP A 69 -27.90 -18.44 -12.24
N LEU A 70 -26.94 -19.21 -12.78
CA LEU A 70 -26.81 -19.49 -14.22
C LEU A 70 -27.21 -20.93 -14.60
N GLY A 71 -27.92 -21.64 -13.72
CA GLY A 71 -28.50 -22.96 -14.02
C GLY A 71 -29.83 -22.86 -14.77
N GLY A 72 -29.77 -22.55 -16.07
CA GLY A 72 -30.89 -22.75 -17.00
C GLY A 72 -30.72 -24.09 -17.71
N GLU A 73 -31.72 -24.97 -17.59
CA GLU A 73 -31.79 -26.26 -18.29
C GLU A 73 -31.80 -26.06 -19.81
N VAL A 74 -30.77 -26.56 -20.51
CA VAL A 74 -30.83 -26.84 -21.95
C VAL A 74 -30.08 -28.13 -22.22
N GLU A 75 -30.73 -28.98 -23.00
CA GLU A 75 -30.36 -30.36 -23.35
C GLU A 75 -29.07 -30.48 -24.18
N ASP A 76 -28.59 -31.72 -24.15
CA ASP A 76 -27.38 -32.34 -24.71
C ASP A 76 -27.02 -31.95 -26.16
N GLY A 77 -25.72 -31.74 -26.39
CA GLY A 77 -25.14 -31.37 -27.69
C GLY A 77 -23.65 -31.06 -27.56
N GLY A 78 -22.81 -32.09 -27.61
CA GLY A 78 -21.39 -32.01 -27.28
C GLY A 78 -20.55 -31.01 -28.09
N ALA A 79 -19.65 -30.33 -27.39
CA ALA A 79 -18.31 -29.96 -27.84
C ALA A 79 -17.47 -29.50 -26.63
N GLU A 80 -16.20 -29.88 -26.61
CA GLU A 80 -15.26 -29.79 -25.50
C GLU A 80 -15.07 -28.37 -24.93
N GLY A 81 -15.32 -28.20 -23.62
CA GLY A 81 -15.09 -26.96 -22.86
C GLY A 81 -14.28 -27.22 -21.59
N GLY A 82 -13.03 -27.67 -21.77
CA GLY A 82 -12.10 -28.09 -20.70
C GLY A 82 -11.53 -26.97 -19.81
N TRP A 83 -12.36 -26.10 -19.24
CA TRP A 83 -11.91 -25.06 -18.30
C TRP A 83 -12.03 -25.47 -16.82
N ARG A 84 -12.56 -26.66 -16.52
CA ARG A 84 -12.96 -27.06 -15.16
C ARG A 84 -12.31 -28.33 -14.60
N ASN A 85 -11.03 -28.60 -14.89
CA ASN A 85 -10.22 -29.45 -13.99
C ASN A 85 -8.72 -29.48 -14.32
N LYS A 86 -7.88 -28.73 -13.58
CA LYS A 86 -6.40 -28.94 -13.49
C LYS A 86 -5.81 -28.40 -12.17
N GLY A 87 -5.32 -29.28 -11.29
CA GLY A 87 -4.33 -28.99 -10.22
C GLY A 87 -4.80 -28.32 -8.92
N LYS A 88 -3.89 -28.23 -7.93
CA LYS A 88 -4.06 -27.35 -6.74
C LYS A 88 -4.26 -25.91 -7.24
N GLN A 89 -5.49 -25.42 -7.19
CA GLN A 89 -5.82 -24.09 -7.69
C GLN A 89 -5.06 -23.00 -6.92
N TRP A 90 -4.62 -21.96 -7.62
CA TRP A 90 -4.07 -20.75 -7.02
C TRP A 90 -5.18 -20.03 -6.24
N LEU A 91 -4.89 -19.68 -4.99
CA LEU A 91 -5.69 -18.75 -4.21
C LEU A 91 -5.15 -17.34 -4.47
N VAL A 92 -5.98 -16.48 -5.05
CA VAL A 92 -5.59 -15.09 -5.37
C VAL A 92 -6.29 -14.13 -4.41
N TRP A 93 -5.52 -13.36 -3.67
CA TRP A 93 -6.03 -12.32 -2.77
C TRP A 93 -5.69 -10.94 -3.31
N LYS A 94 -6.59 -9.97 -3.12
CA LYS A 94 -6.33 -8.58 -3.46
C LYS A 94 -6.45 -7.70 -2.22
N PHE A 95 -5.42 -6.89 -1.97
CA PHE A 95 -5.44 -5.90 -0.90
C PHE A 95 -5.41 -4.50 -1.49
N GLY A 96 -6.45 -3.70 -1.20
CA GLY A 96 -6.52 -2.29 -1.61
C GLY A 96 -5.64 -1.40 -0.73
N GLY A 97 -5.40 -0.15 -1.18
CA GLY A 97 -4.36 0.71 -0.60
C GLY A 97 -4.43 0.88 0.92
N THR A 98 -5.61 1.05 1.53
CA THR A 98 -5.75 1.17 2.99
C THR A 98 -5.34 -0.10 3.75
N CYS A 99 -5.48 -1.28 3.12
CA CYS A 99 -5.06 -2.55 3.68
C CYS A 99 -3.55 -2.78 3.61
N VAL A 100 -2.81 -1.91 2.91
CA VAL A 100 -1.36 -2.00 2.65
C VAL A 100 -0.69 -0.63 2.82
N ALA A 101 -1.30 0.28 3.57
CA ALA A 101 -0.91 1.69 3.67
C ALA A 101 0.36 1.94 4.50
N GLY A 102 1.01 0.89 5.01
CA GLY A 102 2.22 1.02 5.81
C GLY A 102 2.66 -0.29 6.47
N PRO A 103 3.76 -0.26 7.22
CA PRO A 103 4.41 -1.44 7.79
C PRO A 103 3.47 -2.38 8.55
N ASP A 104 2.78 -1.87 9.58
CA ASP A 104 1.87 -2.67 10.41
C ASP A 104 0.79 -3.41 9.62
N ARG A 105 0.35 -2.84 8.50
CA ARG A 105 -0.65 -3.43 7.62
C ARG A 105 -0.03 -4.56 6.79
N LEU A 106 1.16 -4.33 6.24
CA LEU A 106 1.91 -5.34 5.49
C LEU A 106 2.29 -6.53 6.37
N VAL A 107 2.70 -6.32 7.63
CA VAL A 107 2.94 -7.40 8.61
C VAL A 107 1.71 -8.31 8.72
N LYS A 108 0.53 -7.73 8.92
CA LYS A 108 -0.73 -8.49 9.03
C LYS A 108 -1.08 -9.23 7.75
N VAL A 109 -0.82 -8.64 6.59
CA VAL A 109 -1.02 -9.34 5.31
C VAL A 109 -0.11 -10.58 5.25
N ALA A 110 1.18 -10.44 5.58
CA ALA A 110 2.12 -11.57 5.59
C ALA A 110 1.71 -12.69 6.56
N GLU A 111 1.18 -12.36 7.75
CA GLU A 111 0.65 -13.35 8.70
C GLU A 111 -0.53 -14.15 8.11
N LEU A 112 -1.43 -13.48 7.38
CA LEU A 112 -2.53 -14.15 6.68
C LEU A 112 -2.01 -15.06 5.56
N LEU A 113 -1.00 -14.61 4.80
CA LEU A 113 -0.41 -15.42 3.74
C LEU A 113 0.23 -16.69 4.30
N ARG A 114 1.03 -16.57 5.37
CA ARG A 114 1.66 -17.71 6.07
C ARG A 114 0.65 -18.76 6.49
N THR A 115 -0.47 -18.33 7.06
CA THR A 115 -1.54 -19.25 7.49
C THR A 115 -2.08 -20.12 6.34
N GLU A 116 -2.16 -19.58 5.12
CA GLU A 116 -2.61 -20.35 3.95
C GLU A 116 -1.50 -21.18 3.31
N ILE A 117 -0.26 -20.67 3.33
CA ILE A 117 0.93 -21.40 2.89
C ILE A 117 1.13 -22.65 3.75
N ASP A 118 0.98 -22.54 5.07
CA ASP A 118 1.09 -23.68 6.00
C ASP A 118 0.02 -24.75 5.76
N LYS A 119 -1.12 -24.38 5.13
CA LYS A 119 -2.16 -25.32 4.67
C LYS A 119 -1.84 -25.94 3.31
N GLY A 120 -0.66 -25.67 2.74
CA GLY A 120 -0.20 -26.19 1.46
C GLY A 120 -0.92 -25.58 0.24
N ARG A 121 -1.45 -24.35 0.36
CA ARG A 121 -2.08 -23.59 -0.73
C ARG A 121 -1.03 -22.88 -1.59
N ARG A 122 -1.31 -22.80 -2.89
CA ARG A 122 -0.60 -21.93 -3.84
C ARG A 122 -1.21 -20.54 -3.75
N LEU A 123 -0.42 -19.51 -3.49
CA LEU A 123 -0.95 -18.20 -3.13
C LEU A 123 -0.35 -17.10 -3.99
N ALA A 124 -1.23 -16.30 -4.59
CA ALA A 124 -0.87 -15.05 -5.23
C ALA A 124 -1.58 -13.90 -4.52
N VAL A 125 -0.88 -12.78 -4.36
CA VAL A 125 -1.40 -11.58 -3.74
C VAL A 125 -1.22 -10.39 -4.66
N VAL A 126 -2.31 -9.70 -4.98
CA VAL A 126 -2.32 -8.45 -5.74
C VAL A 126 -2.35 -7.29 -4.75
N LEU A 127 -1.33 -6.44 -4.79
CA LEU A 127 -1.24 -5.28 -3.89
C LEU A 127 -1.53 -3.99 -4.65
N SER A 128 -2.23 -3.08 -3.99
CA SER A 128 -2.31 -1.68 -4.40
C SER A 128 -1.10 -0.88 -3.87
N ALA A 129 -0.88 0.32 -4.39
CA ALA A 129 0.00 1.32 -3.79
C ALA A 129 -0.45 1.66 -2.36
N MET A 130 0.45 2.22 -1.53
CA MET A 130 0.09 2.61 -0.16
C MET A 130 -1.05 3.64 -0.17
N GLY A 131 -2.15 3.29 0.51
CA GLY A 131 -3.29 4.18 0.72
C GLY A 131 -3.05 5.15 1.87
N SER A 132 -4.12 5.82 2.31
CA SER A 132 -4.04 6.77 3.40
C SER A 132 -4.08 6.10 4.79
N THR A 133 -3.38 6.70 5.74
CA THR A 133 -3.46 6.44 7.18
C THR A 133 -3.88 7.71 7.94
N ALA A 134 -3.91 7.66 9.27
CA ALA A 134 -4.15 8.86 10.06
C ALA A 134 -2.92 9.78 10.09
N GLU A 135 -1.74 9.18 10.01
CA GLU A 135 -0.43 9.84 10.00
C GLU A 135 -0.08 10.36 8.59
N GLU A 136 -0.46 9.61 7.56
CA GLU A 136 -0.18 9.89 6.14
C GLU A 136 -1.51 9.95 5.37
N PRO A 137 -2.21 11.10 5.37
CA PRO A 137 -3.58 11.20 4.87
C PRO A 137 -3.68 11.18 3.34
N VAL A 138 -2.58 11.38 2.63
CA VAL A 138 -2.52 11.41 1.17
C VAL A 138 -2.07 10.05 0.65
N LYS A 139 -2.79 9.48 -0.32
CA LYS A 139 -2.40 8.22 -0.94
C LYS A 139 -1.19 8.43 -1.86
N VAL A 140 -0.36 7.40 -2.02
CA VAL A 140 0.79 7.46 -2.92
C VAL A 140 0.39 7.80 -4.36
N THR A 141 -0.65 7.15 -4.89
CA THR A 141 -1.16 7.43 -6.24
C THR A 141 -1.58 8.89 -6.42
N ASP A 142 -2.31 9.45 -5.43
CA ASP A 142 -2.79 10.84 -5.48
C ASP A 142 -1.62 11.84 -5.44
N GLN A 143 -0.56 11.50 -4.70
CA GLN A 143 0.65 12.32 -4.60
C GLN A 143 1.51 12.25 -5.86
N LEU A 144 1.60 11.09 -6.51
CA LEU A 144 2.26 10.95 -7.81
C LEU A 144 1.52 11.74 -8.90
N LEU A 145 0.18 11.68 -8.93
CA LEU A 145 -0.64 12.51 -9.82
C LEU A 145 -0.43 14.01 -9.55
N ARG A 146 -0.33 14.40 -8.28
CA ARG A 146 -0.01 15.78 -7.91
C ARG A 146 1.37 16.21 -8.42
N ALA A 147 2.38 15.34 -8.33
CA ALA A 147 3.72 15.63 -8.84
C ALA A 147 3.70 15.86 -10.37
N VAL A 148 2.98 15.03 -11.13
CA VAL A 148 2.80 15.20 -12.58
C VAL A 148 2.10 16.52 -12.90
N ARG A 149 1.02 16.86 -12.17
CA ARG A 149 0.31 18.12 -12.35
C ARG A 149 1.19 19.33 -12.05
N ASN A 150 1.87 19.34 -10.90
CA ASN A 150 2.80 20.40 -10.51
C ASN A 150 3.86 20.62 -11.58
N ALA A 151 4.44 19.55 -12.11
CA ALA A 151 5.43 19.64 -13.18
C ALA A 151 4.82 20.23 -14.47
N THR A 152 3.62 19.80 -14.86
CA THR A 152 2.91 20.30 -16.04
C THR A 152 2.59 21.79 -15.93
N GLU A 153 2.23 22.24 -14.73
CA GLU A 153 1.99 23.65 -14.38
C GLU A 153 3.29 24.46 -14.19
N ARG A 154 4.45 23.89 -14.55
CA ARG A 154 5.78 24.48 -14.44
C ARG A 154 6.18 24.85 -13.00
N SER A 155 5.56 24.22 -12.02
CA SER A 155 5.88 24.37 -10.59
C SER A 155 6.92 23.35 -10.17
N ASP A 156 7.98 23.80 -9.50
CA ASP A 156 9.02 22.93 -8.94
C ASP A 156 8.54 22.13 -7.70
N ALA A 157 7.29 22.31 -7.25
CA ALA A 157 6.70 21.61 -6.10
C ALA A 157 6.65 20.08 -6.26
N TYR A 158 6.75 19.55 -7.48
CA TYR A 158 6.86 18.11 -7.73
C TYR A 158 8.08 17.49 -7.02
N LYS A 159 9.14 18.26 -6.78
CA LYS A 159 10.35 17.80 -6.08
C LYS A 159 10.05 17.41 -4.65
N GLU A 160 9.28 18.26 -3.95
CA GLU A 160 8.85 18.02 -2.57
C GLU A 160 7.86 16.85 -2.51
N ASP A 161 6.97 16.72 -3.50
CA ASP A 161 6.07 15.56 -3.59
C ASP A 161 6.84 14.25 -3.69
N LEU A 162 7.87 14.18 -4.54
CA LEU A 162 8.71 13.00 -4.70
C LEU A 162 9.60 12.73 -3.47
N GLU A 163 10.09 13.76 -2.80
CA GLU A 163 10.86 13.63 -1.56
C GLU A 163 10.03 13.04 -0.42
N LYS A 164 8.79 13.53 -0.24
CA LYS A 164 7.86 12.96 0.74
C LYS A 164 7.53 11.50 0.46
N LEU A 165 7.36 11.13 -0.82
CA LEU A 165 7.13 9.75 -1.22
C LEU A 165 8.34 8.85 -0.93
N GLN A 166 9.55 9.35 -1.22
CA GLN A 166 10.80 8.65 -0.91
C GLN A 166 10.91 8.42 0.61
N ASP A 167 10.71 9.47 1.41
CA ASP A 167 10.81 9.40 2.87
C ASP A 167 9.77 8.44 3.47
N LEU A 168 8.55 8.45 2.96
CA LEU A 168 7.49 7.52 3.36
C LEU A 168 7.94 6.07 3.17
N HIS A 169 8.45 5.74 1.98
CA HIS A 169 8.84 4.37 1.65
C HIS A 169 10.14 3.95 2.35
N ILE A 170 11.12 4.84 2.51
CA ILE A 170 12.35 4.55 3.28
C ILE A 170 12.00 4.28 4.74
N LYS A 171 11.13 5.09 5.37
CA LYS A 171 10.68 4.84 6.74
C LYS A 171 9.96 3.50 6.87
N ALA A 172 9.13 3.15 5.89
CA ALA A 172 8.44 1.86 5.86
C ALA A 172 9.41 0.69 5.69
N ALA A 173 10.40 0.83 4.79
CA ALA A 173 11.44 -0.16 4.57
C ALA A 173 12.30 -0.38 5.81
N MET A 174 12.73 0.70 6.48
CA MET A 174 13.50 0.60 7.73
C MET A 174 12.73 -0.16 8.81
N GLN A 175 11.42 0.08 8.96
CA GLN A 175 10.60 -0.64 9.94
C GLN A 175 10.40 -2.13 9.62
N LEU A 176 10.37 -2.49 8.33
CA LEU A 176 10.11 -3.86 7.89
C LEU A 176 11.40 -4.70 7.76
N LEU A 177 12.48 -4.06 7.35
CA LEU A 177 13.73 -4.68 6.89
C LEU A 177 14.97 -4.24 7.67
N GLY A 178 14.90 -3.24 8.55
CA GLY A 178 16.09 -2.65 9.19
C GLY A 178 16.88 -3.60 10.11
N ASP A 179 16.23 -4.66 10.61
CA ASP A 179 16.90 -5.71 11.40
C ASP A 179 17.41 -6.87 10.54
N ASP A 180 17.14 -6.86 9.22
CA ASP A 180 17.57 -7.89 8.29
C ASP A 180 19.05 -7.69 7.89
N THR A 181 19.81 -8.78 7.84
CA THR A 181 21.25 -8.74 7.51
C THR A 181 21.56 -9.19 6.09
N SER A 182 20.54 -9.47 5.27
CA SER A 182 20.71 -10.00 3.90
C SER A 182 20.89 -8.92 2.83
N GLY A 183 20.88 -7.64 3.20
CA GLY A 183 21.05 -6.51 2.28
C GLY A 183 19.76 -6.07 1.58
N LEU A 184 18.61 -6.66 1.93
CA LEU A 184 17.33 -6.37 1.29
C LEU A 184 16.83 -4.93 1.54
N TYR A 185 17.22 -4.33 2.67
CA TYR A 185 16.93 -2.92 2.95
C TYR A 185 17.71 -2.01 2.00
N GLU A 186 19.02 -2.23 1.88
CA GLU A 186 19.92 -1.46 1.03
C GLU A 186 19.53 -1.58 -0.46
N GLU A 187 19.21 -2.80 -0.92
CA GLU A 187 18.75 -3.05 -2.29
C GLU A 187 17.46 -2.26 -2.59
N TYR A 188 16.49 -2.28 -1.67
CA TYR A 188 15.25 -1.53 -1.82
C TYR A 188 15.47 -0.02 -1.78
N GLU A 189 16.32 0.46 -0.86
CA GLU A 189 16.64 1.88 -0.72
C GLU A 189 17.33 2.41 -1.99
N GLU A 190 18.33 1.71 -2.51
CA GLU A 190 19.06 2.10 -3.73
C GLU A 190 18.11 2.19 -4.93
N MET A 191 17.31 1.15 -5.15
CA MET A 191 16.30 1.10 -6.21
C MET A 191 15.30 2.26 -6.11
N LEU A 192 14.74 2.50 -4.93
CA LEU A 192 13.79 3.58 -4.71
C LEU A 192 14.41 4.96 -4.98
N ARG A 193 15.65 5.18 -4.53
CA ARG A 193 16.36 6.44 -4.77
C ARG A 193 16.66 6.66 -6.25
N GLU A 194 17.00 5.60 -6.97
CA GLU A 194 17.19 5.65 -8.42
C GLU A 194 15.88 5.99 -9.15
N ASP A 195 14.78 5.30 -8.82
CA ASP A 195 13.44 5.60 -9.37
C ASP A 195 13.05 7.06 -9.12
N VAL A 196 13.18 7.54 -7.88
CA VAL A 196 12.85 8.92 -7.51
C VAL A 196 13.75 9.93 -8.25
N LYS A 197 15.04 9.64 -8.41
CA LYS A 197 15.97 10.47 -9.20
C LYS A 197 15.54 10.53 -10.68
N ASN A 198 15.17 9.39 -11.26
CA ASN A 198 14.72 9.30 -12.65
C ASN A 198 13.41 10.07 -12.84
N LEU A 199 12.43 9.88 -11.93
CA LEU A 199 11.18 10.64 -11.93
C LEU A 199 11.43 12.15 -11.80
N LYS A 200 12.37 12.60 -10.94
CA LYS A 200 12.75 14.01 -10.83
C LYS A 200 13.28 14.59 -12.15
N SER A 201 14.12 13.83 -12.87
CA SER A 201 14.64 14.22 -14.19
C SER A 201 13.54 14.29 -15.26
N MET A 202 12.66 13.28 -15.30
CA MET A 202 11.55 13.23 -16.25
C MET A 202 10.56 14.37 -16.01
N LEU A 203 10.14 14.59 -14.76
CA LEU A 203 9.27 15.70 -14.40
C LEU A 203 9.95 17.05 -14.63
N LYS A 204 11.29 17.14 -14.49
CA LYS A 204 12.01 18.36 -14.87
C LYS A 204 11.83 18.67 -16.35
N ALA A 205 11.92 17.68 -17.23
CA ALA A 205 11.65 17.86 -18.65
C ALA A 205 10.20 18.33 -18.90
N ILE A 206 9.21 17.75 -18.19
CA ILE A 206 7.82 18.20 -18.25
C ILE A 206 7.67 19.66 -17.83
N THR A 207 8.42 20.14 -16.82
CA THR A 207 8.38 21.57 -16.43
C THR A 207 8.83 22.53 -17.53
N ILE A 208 9.69 22.06 -18.44
CA ILE A 208 10.19 22.86 -19.57
C ILE A 208 9.17 22.85 -20.71
N VAL A 209 8.66 21.66 -21.04
CA VAL A 209 7.72 21.45 -22.16
C VAL A 209 6.34 22.06 -21.83
N GLY A 210 5.84 21.84 -20.60
CA GLY A 210 4.55 22.34 -20.12
C GLY A 210 3.33 21.53 -20.58
N VAL A 211 3.54 20.34 -21.15
CA VAL A 211 2.47 19.38 -21.49
C VAL A 211 2.90 17.97 -21.14
N THR A 212 1.93 17.11 -20.85
CA THR A 212 2.12 15.68 -20.53
C THR A 212 1.10 14.82 -21.28
N SER A 213 1.36 13.51 -21.40
CA SER A 213 0.44 12.53 -21.97
C SER A 213 -0.16 11.63 -20.89
N ASN A 214 -1.31 11.00 -21.17
CA ASN A 214 -1.92 10.04 -20.25
C ASN A 214 -0.98 8.87 -19.95
N SER A 215 -0.31 8.32 -20.98
CA SER A 215 0.64 7.22 -20.79
C SER A 215 1.84 7.61 -19.91
N PHE A 216 2.30 8.86 -19.98
CA PHE A 216 3.33 9.35 -19.04
C PHE A 216 2.79 9.43 -17.61
N SER A 217 1.56 9.93 -17.43
CA SER A 217 0.92 9.95 -16.12
C SER A 217 0.77 8.54 -15.55
N ASP A 218 0.27 7.60 -16.36
CA ASP A 218 0.12 6.17 -16.02
C ASP A 218 1.46 5.55 -15.59
N PHE A 219 2.52 5.82 -16.35
CA PHE A 219 3.87 5.38 -16.03
C PHE A 219 4.32 5.90 -14.65
N VAL A 220 4.14 7.20 -14.38
CA VAL A 220 4.55 7.80 -13.11
C VAL A 220 3.75 7.21 -11.94
N VAL A 221 2.41 7.16 -12.04
CA VAL A 221 1.57 6.65 -10.93
C VAL A 221 1.80 5.17 -10.66
N GLY A 222 2.16 4.40 -11.70
CA GLY A 222 2.47 2.98 -11.56
C GLY A 222 3.63 2.67 -10.63
N HIS A 223 4.52 3.64 -10.37
CA HIS A 223 5.60 3.46 -9.41
C HIS A 223 5.10 3.19 -7.98
N GLY A 224 3.93 3.74 -7.60
CA GLY A 224 3.36 3.46 -6.29
C GLY A 224 3.03 1.97 -6.09
N GLU A 225 2.58 1.31 -7.15
CA GLU A 225 2.28 -0.13 -7.16
C GLU A 225 3.57 -0.95 -7.10
N LEU A 226 4.58 -0.55 -7.88
CA LEU A 226 5.90 -1.19 -7.91
C LEU A 226 6.60 -1.12 -6.56
N TRP A 227 6.69 0.07 -5.96
CA TRP A 227 7.40 0.27 -4.69
C TRP A 227 6.78 -0.57 -3.58
N ASN A 228 5.46 -0.60 -3.46
CA ASN A 228 4.81 -1.37 -2.41
C ASN A 228 4.93 -2.88 -2.63
N ALA A 229 4.78 -3.36 -3.87
CA ALA A 229 4.95 -4.77 -4.21
C ALA A 229 6.39 -5.26 -3.99
N ARG A 230 7.40 -4.45 -4.37
CA ARG A 230 8.82 -4.73 -4.13
C ARG A 230 9.12 -4.80 -2.64
N LEU A 231 8.73 -3.77 -1.89
CA LEU A 231 8.93 -3.71 -0.44
C LEU A 231 8.32 -4.93 0.26
N PHE A 232 7.08 -5.28 -0.10
CA PHE A 232 6.41 -6.42 0.49
C PHE A 232 7.08 -7.75 0.13
N THR A 233 7.54 -7.91 -1.11
CA THR A 233 8.27 -9.11 -1.54
C THR A 233 9.57 -9.26 -0.75
N SER A 234 10.36 -8.19 -0.62
CA SER A 234 11.56 -8.18 0.22
C SER A 234 11.24 -8.51 1.67
N TYR A 235 10.14 -7.99 2.21
CA TYR A 235 9.70 -8.31 3.56
C TYR A 235 9.33 -9.79 3.73
N LEU A 236 8.62 -10.40 2.78
CA LEU A 236 8.33 -11.83 2.82
C LEU A 236 9.63 -12.66 2.85
N ARG A 237 10.61 -12.29 2.02
CA ARG A 237 11.92 -12.95 1.97
C ARG A 237 12.67 -12.84 3.29
N ALA A 238 12.80 -11.64 3.84
CA ALA A 238 13.41 -11.36 5.14
C ALA A 238 12.72 -12.14 6.29
N LYS A 239 11.44 -12.47 6.11
CA LYS A 239 10.64 -13.26 7.06
C LYS A 239 10.58 -14.75 6.73
N GLY A 240 11.57 -15.28 6.01
CA GLY A 240 11.77 -16.72 5.81
C GLY A 240 10.98 -17.32 4.65
N LEU A 241 10.24 -16.51 3.89
CA LEU A 241 9.65 -16.93 2.61
C LEU A 241 10.60 -16.55 1.47
N SER A 242 11.82 -17.09 1.51
CA SER A 242 12.90 -16.72 0.59
C SER A 242 12.57 -16.96 -0.89
N SER A 243 11.68 -17.91 -1.19
CA SER A 243 11.21 -18.18 -2.56
C SER A 243 10.17 -17.18 -3.08
N ALA A 244 9.73 -16.20 -2.26
CA ALA A 244 8.77 -15.18 -2.67
C ALA A 244 9.22 -14.44 -3.94
N LYS A 245 8.30 -14.29 -4.89
CA LYS A 245 8.56 -13.69 -6.20
C LYS A 245 7.57 -12.57 -6.48
N MET A 246 8.04 -11.55 -7.18
CA MET A 246 7.21 -10.44 -7.62
C MET A 246 6.95 -10.53 -9.13
N VAL A 247 5.72 -10.23 -9.53
CA VAL A 247 5.32 -9.97 -10.92
C VAL A 247 4.99 -8.49 -11.04
N ASP A 248 5.72 -7.80 -11.91
CA ASP A 248 5.25 -6.54 -12.47
C ASP A 248 4.16 -6.86 -13.50
N ALA A 249 2.93 -6.44 -13.22
CA ALA A 249 1.80 -6.71 -14.09
C ALA A 249 1.99 -6.09 -15.49
N ARG A 250 2.86 -5.09 -15.66
CA ARG A 250 3.18 -4.55 -17.00
C ARG A 250 3.95 -5.55 -17.85
N ASP A 251 4.69 -6.48 -17.26
CA ASP A 251 5.40 -7.51 -18.03
C ASP A 251 4.41 -8.55 -18.58
N VAL A 252 3.29 -8.74 -17.89
CA VAL A 252 2.32 -9.81 -18.16
C VAL A 252 1.04 -9.29 -18.79
N LEU A 253 0.30 -8.45 -18.07
CA LEU A 253 -1.06 -8.02 -18.39
C LEU A 253 -1.08 -7.01 -19.55
N VAL A 254 -1.62 -7.47 -20.68
CA VAL A 254 -1.85 -6.66 -21.87
C VAL A 254 -3.30 -6.23 -21.91
N VAL A 255 -3.52 -4.93 -22.08
CA VAL A 255 -4.84 -4.33 -22.16
C VAL A 255 -4.93 -3.28 -23.26
N GLU A 256 -6.15 -3.07 -23.78
CA GLU A 256 -6.44 -1.97 -24.71
C GLU A 256 -7.66 -1.17 -24.26
N PRO A 257 -7.69 0.14 -24.54
CA PRO A 257 -8.89 0.96 -24.36
C PRO A 257 -10.04 0.45 -25.23
N SER A 258 -11.24 0.39 -24.67
CA SER A 258 -12.48 0.12 -25.41
C SER A 258 -13.22 1.43 -25.73
N GLU A 259 -14.26 1.34 -26.58
CA GLU A 259 -15.12 2.48 -26.91
C GLU A 259 -15.95 3.02 -25.73
N GLN A 260 -16.01 2.29 -24.62
CA GLN A 260 -16.85 2.63 -23.45
C GLN A 260 -16.05 3.26 -22.29
N ASP A 261 -14.87 3.81 -22.56
CA ASP A 261 -13.90 4.24 -21.53
C ASP A 261 -13.58 3.12 -20.51
N THR A 262 -13.71 1.86 -20.93
CA THR A 262 -13.29 0.69 -20.15
C THR A 262 -12.01 0.12 -20.72
N VAL A 263 -11.34 -0.70 -19.91
CA VAL A 263 -10.13 -1.39 -20.30
C VAL A 263 -10.45 -2.86 -20.58
N GLU A 264 -10.16 -3.32 -21.79
CA GLU A 264 -10.32 -4.72 -22.20
C GLU A 264 -9.01 -5.48 -22.10
N VAL A 265 -9.07 -6.70 -21.54
CA VAL A 265 -7.90 -7.56 -21.37
C VAL A 265 -7.65 -8.35 -22.64
N ASP A 266 -6.43 -8.27 -23.16
CA ASP A 266 -5.93 -9.19 -24.18
C ASP A 266 -5.48 -10.49 -23.51
N TYR A 267 -6.41 -11.43 -23.35
CA TYR A 267 -6.13 -12.71 -22.70
C TYR A 267 -5.07 -13.55 -23.41
N PRO A 268 -5.06 -13.69 -24.76
CA PRO A 268 -4.01 -14.40 -25.47
C PRO A 268 -2.61 -13.89 -25.16
N ASP A 269 -2.36 -12.59 -25.33
CA ASP A 269 -1.03 -12.01 -25.12
C ASP A 269 -0.66 -12.00 -23.63
N SER A 270 -1.64 -11.75 -22.75
CA SER A 270 -1.42 -11.80 -21.30
C SER A 270 -1.04 -13.21 -20.83
N LYS A 271 -1.67 -14.25 -21.39
CA LYS A 271 -1.34 -15.64 -21.09
C LYS A 271 0.06 -15.98 -21.60
N ALA A 272 0.39 -15.61 -22.83
CA ALA A 272 1.70 -15.85 -23.41
C ALA A 272 2.82 -15.20 -22.58
N ASN A 273 2.63 -13.95 -22.16
CA ASN A 273 3.58 -13.25 -21.30
C ASN A 273 3.70 -13.89 -19.91
N LEU A 274 2.60 -14.36 -19.32
CA LEU A 274 2.65 -15.07 -18.04
C LEU A 274 3.41 -16.39 -18.15
N ASP A 275 3.22 -17.13 -19.24
CA ASP A 275 3.92 -18.39 -19.50
C ASP A 275 5.43 -18.13 -19.66
N ILE A 276 5.82 -17.05 -20.36
CA ILE A 276 7.23 -16.60 -20.49
C ILE A 276 7.79 -16.22 -19.12
N TRP A 277 7.11 -15.33 -18.39
CA TRP A 277 7.55 -14.89 -17.07
C TRP A 277 7.74 -16.08 -16.13
N HIS A 278 6.81 -17.05 -16.12
CA HIS A 278 6.91 -18.24 -15.28
C HIS A 278 8.14 -19.08 -15.66
N ALA A 279 8.36 -19.34 -16.95
CA ALA A 279 9.49 -20.12 -17.42
C ALA A 279 10.86 -19.47 -17.09
N GLU A 280 10.93 -18.14 -17.08
CA GLU A 280 12.16 -17.39 -16.77
C GLU A 280 12.43 -17.26 -15.27
N ASN A 281 11.38 -17.25 -14.45
CA ASN A 281 11.49 -16.88 -13.02
C ASN A 281 11.26 -18.05 -12.06
N VAL A 282 10.75 -19.19 -12.52
CA VAL A 282 10.35 -20.32 -11.66
C VAL A 282 11.06 -21.59 -12.10
N SER A 283 11.86 -22.18 -11.20
CA SER A 283 12.47 -23.47 -11.46
C SER A 283 11.43 -24.60 -11.35
N LYS A 284 11.74 -25.77 -11.93
CA LYS A 284 10.85 -26.95 -11.84
C LYS A 284 10.64 -27.40 -10.40
N GLU A 285 11.65 -27.21 -9.55
CA GLU A 285 11.64 -27.57 -8.13
C GLU A 285 10.81 -26.59 -7.29
N GLU A 286 10.74 -25.33 -7.72
CA GLU A 286 9.95 -24.29 -7.06
C GLU A 286 8.48 -24.28 -7.52
N ASP A 287 8.14 -24.87 -8.66
CA ASP A 287 6.83 -24.68 -9.30
C ASP A 287 5.65 -25.02 -8.37
N GLY A 288 4.83 -24.00 -8.11
CA GLY A 288 3.69 -24.09 -7.23
C GLY A 288 4.04 -24.18 -5.74
N ASN A 289 5.25 -23.78 -5.33
CA ASN A 289 5.71 -23.70 -3.95
C ASN A 289 6.40 -22.36 -3.62
N PHE A 290 5.85 -21.26 -4.11
CA PHE A 290 6.29 -19.90 -3.79
C PHE A 290 5.07 -18.98 -3.65
N PRO A 291 5.11 -18.00 -2.73
CA PRO A 291 4.14 -16.92 -2.73
C PRO A 291 4.46 -15.93 -3.85
N LEU A 292 3.43 -15.53 -4.58
CA LEU A 292 3.53 -14.57 -5.68
C LEU A 292 2.97 -13.21 -5.25
N VAL A 293 3.73 -12.14 -5.38
CA VAL A 293 3.27 -10.77 -5.18
C VAL A 293 3.12 -10.11 -6.54
N VAL A 294 1.94 -9.58 -6.85
CA VAL A 294 1.62 -8.99 -8.15
C VAL A 294 1.24 -7.53 -7.93
N THR A 295 1.76 -6.62 -8.75
CA THR A 295 1.30 -5.23 -8.76
C THR A 295 -0.15 -5.15 -9.21
N GLY A 296 -0.99 -4.41 -8.51
CA GLY A 296 -2.34 -4.06 -8.97
C GLY A 296 -2.32 -2.85 -9.89
N PHE A 297 -3.49 -2.53 -10.46
CA PHE A 297 -3.81 -1.28 -11.18
C PHE A 297 -2.98 -0.97 -12.46
N ILE A 298 -1.76 -1.48 -12.61
CA ILE A 298 -0.89 -1.23 -13.76
C ILE A 298 -0.94 -2.37 -14.78
N ALA A 299 -0.78 -2.02 -16.05
CA ALA A 299 -0.72 -2.93 -17.18
C ALA A 299 0.14 -2.32 -18.31
N LYS A 300 0.32 -3.06 -19.41
CA LYS A 300 0.86 -2.51 -20.66
C LYS A 300 -0.18 -2.57 -21.79
N ARG A 301 -0.01 -1.69 -22.76
CA ARG A 301 -0.68 -1.78 -24.06
C ARG A 301 0.10 -2.68 -25.01
N ARG A 302 -0.51 -3.08 -26.13
CA ARG A 302 0.15 -3.87 -27.19
C ARG A 302 1.37 -3.18 -27.78
N ASP A 303 1.38 -1.84 -27.79
CA ASP A 303 2.54 -1.05 -28.22
C ASP A 303 3.66 -0.93 -27.16
N GLY A 304 3.51 -1.62 -26.03
CA GLY A 304 4.50 -1.67 -24.94
C GLY A 304 4.43 -0.50 -23.97
N ARG A 305 3.56 0.50 -24.19
CA ARG A 305 3.42 1.62 -23.26
C ARG A 305 2.73 1.21 -21.97
N ALA A 306 3.20 1.75 -20.86
CA ALA A 306 2.54 1.60 -19.56
C ALA A 306 1.16 2.26 -19.58
N THR A 307 0.20 1.62 -18.90
CA THR A 307 -1.15 2.12 -18.69
C THR A 307 -1.71 1.67 -17.35
N THR A 308 -2.86 2.21 -16.97
CA THR A 308 -3.58 1.87 -15.72
C THR A 308 -5.02 1.42 -15.99
N LEU A 309 -5.65 0.75 -15.01
CA LEU A 309 -6.97 0.08 -15.13
C LEU A 309 -8.14 0.88 -14.55
#